data_AF-A0A9X1VNY7-F1
#
_entry.id   AF-A0A9X1VNY7-F1
#
_cell.length_a   1.000
_cell.length_b   1.000
_cell.length_c   1.000
_cell.angle_alpha   90.00
_cell.angle_beta   90.00
_cell.angle_gamma   90.00
#
_symmetry.space_group_name_H-M   'P 1'
#
loop_
_entity.id
_entity.type
_entity.pdbx_description
1 polymer ?
#
loop_
_entity_poly.entity_id
_entity_poly.type
_entity_poly.pdbx_seq_one_letter_code
_entity_poly.pdbx_strand_id
1 'polypeptide(L)'
;MTYILILMFLGIIYYLYKTSSSKFFLQSEKELVKGRSKLFNTYHNYGRSNNAINEVLEAYDYFCKHPKEYDGSTIVRDLFDIKHNGLVLSGSSLRHDYEYIFGANTNWIKNYKANVKYYNSLLSNGKPTMVGWLIGLHVLGAFYVPIMFFKMKLNELYTRLY
;
A
#
# COMPACT_ATOMS: atom_id res chain seq x y z
N MET A 1 13.15 -29.52 14.04
CA MET A 1 12.80 -28.92 12.74
C MET A 1 11.56 -28.02 12.81
N THR A 2 10.44 -28.50 13.34
CA THR A 2 9.16 -27.75 13.42
C THR A 2 9.27 -26.40 14.13
N TYR A 3 10.00 -26.34 15.26
CA TYR A 3 10.19 -25.12 16.05
C TYR A 3 10.99 -24.02 15.33
N ILE A 4 11.95 -24.41 14.47
CA ILE A 4 12.75 -23.47 13.67
C ILE A 4 11.87 -22.82 12.60
N LEU A 5 11.01 -23.60 11.95
CA LEU A 5 10.05 -23.07 10.97
C LEU A 5 9.04 -22.11 11.61
N ILE A 6 8.56 -22.42 12.82
CA ILE A 6 7.67 -21.53 13.58
C ILE A 6 8.39 -20.22 13.95
N LEU A 7 9.63 -20.28 14.44
CA LEU A 7 10.39 -19.08 14.78
C LEU A 7 10.74 -18.25 13.55
N MET A 8 11.03 -18.87 12.40
CA MET A 8 11.20 -18.16 11.13
C MET A 8 9.90 -17.49 10.68
N PHE A 9 8.77 -18.18 10.79
CA PHE A 9 7.46 -17.62 10.45
C PHE A 9 7.07 -16.46 11.38
N LEU A 10 7.29 -16.60 12.69
CA LEU A 10 7.10 -15.52 13.66
C LEU A 10 8.07 -14.35 13.45
N GLY A 11 9.31 -14.62 13.05
CA GLY A 11 10.29 -13.60 12.67
C GLY A 11 9.88 -12.84 11.40
N ILE A 12 9.31 -13.54 10.42
CA ILE A 12 8.72 -12.94 9.21
C ILE A 12 7.52 -12.08 9.61
N ILE A 13 6.58 -12.61 10.41
CA ILE A 13 5.43 -11.83 10.91
C ILE A 13 5.92 -10.59 11.66
N TYR A 14 6.86 -10.72 12.58
CA TYR A 14 7.41 -9.60 13.35
C TYR A 14 8.09 -8.56 12.45
N TYR A 15 8.87 -9.00 11.46
CA TYR A 15 9.49 -8.11 10.48
C TYR A 15 8.46 -7.37 9.62
N LEU A 16 7.40 -8.06 9.19
CA LEU A 16 6.28 -7.49 8.45
C LEU A 16 5.42 -6.56 9.31
N TYR A 17 5.31 -6.82 10.62
CA TYR A 17 4.59 -5.98 11.57
C TYR A 17 5.37 -4.73 11.99
N LYS A 18 6.64 -4.62 11.60
CA LYS A 18 7.43 -3.39 11.78
C LYS A 18 6.94 -2.35 10.77
N THR A 19 5.82 -1.72 11.10
CA THR A 19 5.18 -0.67 10.32
C THR A 19 6.16 0.48 10.05
N SER A 20 6.35 0.81 8.78
CA SER A 20 7.02 2.03 8.35
C SER A 20 6.06 3.20 8.58
N SER A 21 6.09 3.87 9.72
CA SER A 21 5.20 5.04 9.94
C SER A 21 5.64 6.24 9.09
N SER A 22 5.22 6.26 7.83
CA SER A 22 5.46 7.40 6.96
C SER A 22 4.73 8.62 7.49
N LYS A 23 5.44 9.73 7.63
CA LYS A 23 4.90 11.01 8.09
C LYS A 23 4.50 11.93 6.92
N PHE A 24 4.49 11.43 5.69
CA PHE A 24 4.31 12.24 4.49
C PHE A 24 3.01 13.05 4.52
N PHE A 25 1.88 12.46 4.93
CA PHE A 25 0.60 13.16 4.96
C PHE A 25 0.36 13.99 6.24
N LEU A 26 1.31 14.02 7.17
CA LEU A 26 1.27 14.87 8.37
C LEU A 26 1.89 16.27 8.14
N GLN A 27 2.27 16.57 6.90
CA GLN A 27 2.82 17.86 6.51
C GLN A 27 1.72 18.95 6.43
N SER A 28 2.14 20.22 6.36
CA SER A 28 1.19 21.32 6.15
C SER A 28 0.53 21.25 4.76
N GLU A 29 -0.67 21.80 4.64
CA GLU A 29 -1.44 21.82 3.38
C GLU A 29 -0.62 22.38 2.21
N LYS A 30 0.15 23.44 2.45
CA LYS A 30 1.05 24.04 1.45
C LYS A 30 2.08 23.04 0.92
N GLU A 31 2.68 22.23 1.78
CA GLU A 31 3.62 21.20 1.37
C GLU A 31 2.91 20.02 0.68
N LEU A 32 1.69 19.68 1.11
CA LEU A 32 0.88 18.66 0.45
C LEU A 32 0.49 19.05 -0.98
N VAL A 33 0.15 20.32 -1.24
CA VAL A 33 -0.13 20.82 -2.61
C VAL A 33 1.10 20.69 -3.51
N LYS A 34 2.28 21.04 -2.99
CA LYS A 34 3.55 20.87 -3.73
C LYS A 34 3.87 19.40 -3.96
N GLY A 35 3.67 18.54 -2.97
CA GLY A 35 3.83 17.10 -3.08
C GLY A 35 2.94 16.50 -4.16
N ARG A 36 1.67 16.93 -4.21
CA ARG A 36 0.69 16.52 -5.24
C ARG A 36 1.14 16.91 -6.63
N SER A 37 1.55 18.16 -6.83
CA SER A 37 2.06 18.67 -8.11
C SER A 37 3.30 17.90 -8.55
N LYS A 38 4.22 17.61 -7.62
CA LYS A 38 5.42 16.80 -7.88
C LYS A 38 5.05 15.38 -8.31
N LEU A 39 4.09 14.74 -7.64
CA LEU A 39 3.63 13.40 -7.97
C LEU A 39 3.01 13.35 -9.37
N PHE A 40 2.15 14.30 -9.71
CA PHE A 40 1.58 14.46 -11.04
C PHE A 40 2.67 14.57 -12.11
N ASN A 41 3.62 15.50 -11.93
CA ASN A 41 4.71 15.72 -12.88
C ASN A 41 5.59 14.47 -13.02
N THR A 42 5.89 13.77 -11.92
CA THR A 42 6.65 12.51 -11.97
C THR A 42 5.94 11.46 -12.81
N TYR A 43 4.65 11.22 -12.59
CA TYR A 43 3.91 10.20 -13.35
C TYR A 43 3.70 10.60 -14.81
N HIS A 44 3.51 11.89 -15.06
CA HIS A 44 3.49 12.43 -16.42
C HIS A 44 4.82 12.18 -17.14
N ASN A 45 5.96 12.43 -16.47
CA ASN A 45 7.29 12.19 -17.03
C ASN A 45 7.61 10.71 -17.24
N TYR A 46 7.01 9.82 -16.45
CA TYR A 46 7.04 8.37 -16.70
C TYR A 46 6.20 7.95 -17.92
N GLY A 47 5.49 8.88 -18.57
CA GLY A 47 4.61 8.57 -19.71
C GLY A 47 3.36 7.79 -19.31
N ARG A 48 2.89 7.94 -18.06
CA ARG A 48 1.68 7.25 -17.57
C ARG A 48 0.44 7.85 -18.22
N SER A 49 -0.57 7.01 -18.42
CA SER A 49 -1.87 7.47 -18.92
C SER A 49 -2.56 8.39 -17.90
N ASN A 50 -3.41 9.30 -18.39
CA ASN A 50 -4.20 10.18 -17.52
C ASN A 50 -5.03 9.40 -16.50
N ASN A 51 -5.55 8.21 -16.86
CA ASN A 51 -6.27 7.37 -15.92
C ASN A 51 -5.36 6.89 -14.77
N ALA A 52 -4.16 6.40 -15.08
CA ALA A 52 -3.22 5.96 -14.05
C ALA A 52 -2.76 7.11 -13.14
N ILE A 53 -2.60 8.31 -13.70
CA ILE A 53 -2.30 9.53 -12.93
C ILE A 53 -3.46 9.86 -12.00
N ASN A 54 -4.70 9.88 -12.51
CA ASN A 54 -5.88 10.20 -11.72
C ASN A 54 -6.10 9.22 -10.56
N GLU A 55 -5.93 7.92 -10.78
CA GLU A 55 -6.04 6.92 -9.72
C GLU A 55 -5.04 7.15 -8.57
N VAL A 56 -3.80 7.56 -8.89
CA VAL A 56 -2.78 7.86 -7.88
C VAL A 56 -3.08 9.17 -7.17
N LEU A 57 -3.57 10.19 -7.88
CA LEU A 57 -3.96 11.46 -7.30
C LEU A 57 -5.21 11.35 -6.42
N GLU A 58 -6.17 10.49 -6.78
CA GLU A 58 -7.33 10.18 -5.95
C GLU A 58 -6.90 9.57 -4.61
N ALA A 59 -6.00 8.59 -4.65
CA ALA A 59 -5.42 8.03 -3.44
C ALA A 59 -4.68 9.12 -2.62
N TYR A 60 -3.89 9.97 -3.28
CA TYR A 60 -3.21 11.09 -2.62
C TYR A 60 -4.18 12.03 -1.89
N ASP A 61 -5.24 12.45 -2.59
CA ASP A 61 -6.23 13.38 -2.07
C ASP A 61 -7.03 12.77 -0.91
N TYR A 62 -7.25 11.45 -0.93
CA TYR A 62 -7.81 10.72 0.20
C TYR A 62 -6.89 10.79 1.43
N PHE A 63 -5.61 10.45 1.30
CA PHE A 63 -4.70 10.44 2.45
C PHE A 63 -4.34 11.85 2.96
N CYS A 64 -4.48 12.90 2.15
CA CYS A 64 -4.46 14.27 2.67
C CYS A 64 -5.56 14.54 3.70
N LYS A 65 -6.74 13.94 3.52
CA LYS A 65 -7.88 14.07 4.45
C LYS A 65 -7.83 13.03 5.58
N HIS A 66 -7.22 11.88 5.31
CA HIS A 66 -7.15 10.71 6.19
C HIS A 66 -5.69 10.31 6.51
N PRO A 67 -4.84 11.22 7.03
CA PRO A 67 -3.39 10.98 7.10
C PRO A 67 -3.00 9.83 8.02
N LYS A 68 -3.85 9.48 9.00
CA LYS A 68 -3.62 8.36 9.93
C LYS A 68 -3.88 6.99 9.32
N GLU A 69 -4.59 6.94 8.19
CA GLU A 69 -4.89 5.69 7.48
C GLU A 69 -3.78 5.33 6.49
N TYR A 70 -2.88 6.27 6.20
CA TYR A 70 -1.69 5.99 5.43
C TYR A 70 -0.65 5.32 6.33
N ASP A 71 -0.51 4.02 6.20
CA ASP A 71 0.51 3.27 6.93
C ASP A 71 1.85 3.22 6.16
N GLY A 72 1.88 3.58 4.87
CA GLY A 72 3.08 3.61 4.04
C GLY A 72 3.83 2.28 4.05
N SER A 73 3.11 1.18 4.30
CA SER A 73 3.63 -0.10 4.73
C SER A 73 3.64 -1.15 3.61
N THR A 74 3.95 -0.76 2.38
CA THR A 74 4.31 -1.76 1.36
C THR A 74 5.74 -2.29 1.61
N ILE A 75 5.77 -3.21 2.56
CA ILE A 75 6.53 -4.46 2.77
C ILE A 75 8.03 -4.53 2.41
N VAL A 76 8.58 -3.89 1.39
CA VAL A 76 10.05 -3.94 1.14
C VAL A 76 10.48 -2.72 0.35
N ARG A 77 11.31 -1.85 0.96
CA ARG A 77 12.16 -0.84 0.30
C ARG A 77 11.71 -0.42 -1.10
N ASP A 78 10.48 0.06 -1.23
CA ASP A 78 10.01 0.54 -2.51
C ASP A 78 10.87 1.73 -2.90
N LEU A 79 11.37 1.73 -4.14
CA LEU A 79 11.95 2.93 -4.69
C LEU A 79 10.86 4.00 -4.65
N PHE A 80 11.17 5.17 -4.07
CA PHE A 80 10.23 6.27 -3.99
C PHE A 80 10.06 6.94 -5.35
N ASP A 81 8.88 7.48 -5.63
CA ASP A 81 8.62 8.29 -6.83
C ASP A 81 8.97 9.75 -6.59
N ILE A 82 8.70 10.26 -5.39
CA ILE A 82 9.00 11.64 -5.02
C ILE A 82 9.69 11.72 -3.67
N LYS A 83 10.60 12.69 -3.55
CA LYS A 83 11.15 13.20 -2.29
C LYS A 83 10.71 14.63 -2.10
N HIS A 84 10.06 14.95 -0.99
CA HIS A 84 9.57 16.29 -0.68
C HIS A 84 9.74 16.57 0.81
N ASN A 85 10.34 17.72 1.14
CA ASN A 85 10.60 18.15 2.52
C ASN A 85 11.28 17.06 3.39
N GLY A 86 12.27 16.35 2.84
CA GLY A 86 12.96 15.25 3.53
C GLY A 86 12.18 13.94 3.63
N LEU A 87 10.90 13.91 3.26
CA LEU A 87 10.05 12.73 3.25
C LEU A 87 9.95 12.14 1.83
N VAL A 88 9.56 10.87 1.75
CA VAL A 88 9.46 10.12 0.50
C VAL A 88 8.08 9.53 0.32
N LEU A 89 7.67 9.37 -0.94
CA LEU A 89 6.38 8.78 -1.31
C LEU A 89 6.52 7.95 -2.58
N SER A 90 5.91 6.77 -2.58
CA SER A 90 5.72 5.92 -3.76
C SER A 90 4.24 5.96 -4.14
N GLY A 91 3.91 6.46 -5.34
CA GLY A 91 2.54 6.52 -5.83
C GLY A 91 1.93 5.14 -6.07
N SER A 92 2.73 4.14 -6.44
CA SER A 92 2.27 2.76 -6.58
C SER A 92 1.83 2.19 -5.25
N SER A 93 2.63 2.43 -4.21
CA SER A 93 2.37 1.98 -2.83
C SER A 93 1.16 2.70 -2.24
N LEU A 94 1.11 4.03 -2.42
CA LEU A 94 -0.02 4.87 -2.05
C LEU A 94 -1.35 4.35 -2.62
N ARG A 95 -1.37 4.05 -3.92
CA ARG A 95 -2.57 3.52 -4.59
C ARG A 95 -2.93 2.13 -4.08
N HIS A 96 -1.94 1.31 -3.72
CA HIS A 96 -2.15 -0.03 -3.18
C HIS A 96 -2.75 0.02 -1.76
N ASP A 97 -2.21 0.85 -0.88
CA ASP A 97 -2.76 1.10 0.47
C ASP A 97 -4.22 1.58 0.39
N TYR A 98 -4.49 2.51 -0.54
CA TYR A 98 -5.85 2.96 -0.84
C TYR A 98 -6.77 1.79 -1.26
N GLU A 99 -6.38 0.98 -2.24
CA GLU A 99 -7.18 -0.19 -2.66
C GLU A 99 -7.43 -1.18 -1.51
N TYR A 100 -6.48 -1.34 -0.58
CA TYR A 100 -6.63 -2.16 0.61
C TYR A 100 -7.69 -1.63 1.57
N ILE A 101 -7.71 -0.32 1.83
CA ILE A 101 -8.76 0.33 2.64
C ILE A 101 -10.15 0.12 1.99
N PHE A 102 -10.25 0.22 0.67
CA PHE A 102 -11.50 0.03 -0.08
C PHE A 102 -11.83 -1.43 -0.42
N GLY A 103 -11.30 -2.36 0.37
CA GLY A 103 -11.76 -3.75 0.44
C GLY A 103 -10.88 -4.78 -0.26
N ALA A 104 -9.69 -4.40 -0.75
CA ALA A 104 -8.71 -5.40 -1.20
C ALA A 104 -8.12 -6.20 -0.01
N ASN A 105 -8.24 -5.71 1.22
CA ASN A 105 -7.85 -6.44 2.44
C ASN A 105 -8.83 -7.56 2.85
N THR A 106 -10.06 -7.59 2.33
CA THR A 106 -11.14 -8.50 2.77
C THR A 106 -11.73 -9.35 1.64
N ASN A 107 -11.32 -9.10 0.39
CA ASN A 107 -11.81 -9.82 -0.78
C ASN A 107 -10.66 -10.31 -1.65
N TRP A 108 -10.60 -11.62 -1.91
CA TRP A 108 -9.57 -12.28 -2.70
C TRP A 108 -9.37 -11.70 -4.10
N ILE A 109 -10.47 -11.47 -4.81
CA ILE A 109 -10.43 -10.99 -6.20
C ILE A 109 -9.89 -9.57 -6.23
N LYS A 110 -10.34 -8.71 -5.30
CA LYS A 110 -9.83 -7.35 -5.16
C LYS A 110 -8.35 -7.35 -4.74
N ASN A 111 -7.96 -8.21 -3.79
CA ASN A 111 -6.58 -8.38 -3.35
C ASN A 111 -5.65 -8.74 -4.52
N TYR A 112 -6.04 -9.76 -5.27
CA TYR A 112 -5.28 -10.23 -6.43
C TYR A 112 -5.10 -9.11 -7.46
N LYS A 113 -6.19 -8.42 -7.81
CA LYS A 113 -6.15 -7.29 -8.76
C LYS A 113 -5.27 -6.15 -8.26
N ALA A 114 -5.38 -5.78 -6.98
CA ALA A 114 -4.56 -4.74 -6.38
C ALA A 114 -3.06 -5.08 -6.44
N ASN A 115 -2.69 -6.32 -6.09
CA ASN A 115 -1.30 -6.80 -6.14
C ASN A 115 -0.73 -6.84 -7.56
N VAL A 116 -1.50 -7.33 -8.53
CA VAL A 116 -1.08 -7.35 -9.95
C VAL A 116 -0.92 -5.93 -10.48
N LYS A 117 -1.89 -5.05 -10.19
CA LYS A 117 -1.84 -3.64 -10.62
C LYS A 117 -0.68 -2.91 -9.98
N TYR A 118 -0.39 -3.20 -8.70
CA TYR A 118 0.78 -2.70 -7.98
C TYR A 118 2.08 -3.11 -8.67
N TYR A 119 2.26 -4.41 -8.91
CA TYR A 119 3.43 -4.97 -9.59
C TYR A 119 3.64 -4.35 -10.98
N ASN A 120 2.58 -4.27 -11.79
CA ASN A 120 2.64 -3.67 -13.13
C ASN A 120 2.97 -2.17 -13.08
N SER A 121 2.50 -1.46 -12.04
CA SER A 121 2.81 -0.05 -11.84
C SER A 121 4.29 0.15 -11.49
N LEU A 122 4.88 -0.72 -10.67
CA LEU A 122 6.31 -0.70 -10.38
C LEU A 122 7.14 -0.92 -11.66
N LEU A 123 6.81 -1.95 -12.45
CA LEU A 123 7.47 -2.22 -13.73
C LEU A 123 7.37 -1.03 -14.70
N SER A 124 6.17 -0.46 -14.83
CA SER A 124 5.94 0.68 -15.72
C SER A 124 6.70 1.93 -15.30
N ASN A 125 6.98 2.09 -14.00
CA ASN A 125 7.80 3.19 -13.48
C ASN A 125 9.31 2.89 -13.57
N GLY A 126 9.72 1.81 -14.25
CA GLY A 126 11.12 1.41 -14.40
C GLY A 126 11.75 0.87 -13.11
N LYS A 127 10.96 0.50 -12.11
CA LYS A 127 11.47 -0.04 -10.85
C LYS A 127 11.78 -1.53 -11.04
N PRO A 128 12.98 -2.00 -10.68
CA PRO A 128 13.32 -3.41 -10.83
C PRO A 128 12.42 -4.22 -9.90
N THR A 129 11.68 -5.19 -10.45
CA THR A 129 10.85 -6.09 -9.65
C THR A 129 11.06 -7.55 -10.00
N MET A 130 11.35 -8.37 -8.99
CA MET A 130 11.43 -9.83 -9.16
C MET A 130 10.04 -10.45 -9.15
N VAL A 131 9.80 -11.47 -9.99
CA VAL A 131 8.54 -12.24 -9.99
C VAL A 131 8.23 -12.84 -8.60
N GLY A 132 9.28 -13.20 -7.84
CA GLY A 132 9.16 -13.64 -6.46
C GLY A 132 8.44 -12.64 -5.54
N TRP A 133 8.43 -11.35 -5.86
CA TRP A 133 7.70 -10.34 -5.09
C TRP A 133 6.19 -10.40 -5.31
N LEU A 134 5.76 -10.62 -6.55
CA LEU A 134 4.34 -10.85 -6.83
C LEU A 134 3.84 -12.11 -6.11
N ILE A 135 4.65 -13.18 -6.13
CA ILE A 135 4.37 -14.40 -5.38
C ILE A 135 4.27 -14.10 -3.88
N GLY A 136 5.23 -13.37 -3.31
CA GLY A 136 5.22 -12.96 -1.91
C GLY A 136 3.97 -12.18 -1.52
N LEU A 137 3.55 -11.20 -2.34
CA LEU A 137 2.32 -10.43 -2.12
C LEU A 137 1.08 -11.33 -2.09
N HIS A 138 0.99 -12.31 -2.99
CA HIS A 138 -0.13 -13.25 -3.00
C HIS A 138 -0.10 -14.23 -1.83
N VAL A 139 1.08 -14.69 -1.41
CA VAL A 139 1.23 -15.53 -0.21
C VAL A 139 0.80 -14.75 1.04
N LEU A 140 1.19 -13.48 1.17
CA LEU A 140 0.76 -12.64 2.28
C LEU A 140 -0.75 -12.37 2.23
N GLY A 141 -1.28 -12.08 1.04
CA GLY A 141 -2.72 -12.04 0.80
C GLY A 141 -3.40 -13.32 1.29
N ALA A 142 -2.84 -14.51 0.96
CA ALA A 142 -3.31 -15.86 1.29
C ALA A 142 -3.67 -16.02 2.78
N PHE A 143 -2.90 -15.38 3.66
CA PHE A 143 -3.12 -15.42 5.10
C PHE A 143 -3.87 -14.19 5.62
N TYR A 144 -3.59 -13.01 5.09
CA TYR A 144 -4.13 -11.75 5.60
C TYR A 144 -5.62 -11.56 5.30
N VAL A 145 -6.07 -11.88 4.07
CA VAL A 145 -7.45 -11.65 3.64
C VAL A 145 -8.48 -12.41 4.49
N PRO A 146 -8.31 -13.72 4.80
CA PRO A 146 -9.22 -14.44 5.68
C PRO A 146 -9.29 -13.83 7.08
N ILE A 147 -8.14 -13.51 7.68
CA ILE A 147 -8.06 -12.93 9.03
C ILE A 147 -8.87 -11.62 9.07
N MET A 148 -8.67 -10.75 8.09
CA MET A 148 -9.40 -9.48 8.02
C MET A 148 -10.88 -9.66 7.73
N PHE A 149 -11.26 -10.61 6.88
CA PHE A 149 -12.66 -10.94 6.62
C PHE A 149 -13.38 -11.40 7.90
N PHE A 150 -12.77 -12.31 8.68
CA PHE A 150 -13.33 -12.77 9.95
C PHE A 150 -13.40 -11.64 10.98
N LYS A 151 -12.35 -10.81 11.09
CA LYS A 151 -12.33 -9.64 11.97
C LYS A 151 -13.48 -8.67 11.65
N MET A 152 -13.71 -8.38 10.38
CA MET A 152 -14.82 -7.54 9.93
C MET A 152 -16.18 -8.14 10.33
N LYS A 153 -16.37 -9.44 10.10
CA LYS A 153 -17.62 -10.14 10.46
C LYS A 153 -17.87 -10.17 11.97
N LEU A 154 -16.82 -10.34 12.78
CA LEU A 154 -16.92 -10.27 14.24
C LEU A 154 -17.32 -8.88 14.71
N ASN A 155 -16.75 -7.82 14.13
CA ASN A 155 -17.12 -6.45 14.45
C ASN A 155 -18.58 -6.14 14.05
N GLU A 156 -19.02 -6.57 12.86
CA GLU A 156 -20.42 -6.45 12.44
C GLU A 156 -21.38 -7.15 13.42
N LEU A 157 -21.01 -8.31 13.94
CA LEU A 157 -21.80 -9.04 14.94
C LEU A 157 -21.85 -8.25 16.26
N TYR A 158 -20.72 -7.73 16.72
CA TYR A 158 -20.62 -6.96 17.96
C TYR A 158 -21.50 -5.70 17.90
N THR A 159 -21.42 -4.92 16.82
CA THR A 159 -22.25 -3.71 16.62
C THR A 159 -23.75 -4.00 16.47
N ARG A 160 -24.14 -5.24 16.17
CA ARG A 160 -25.57 -5.63 16.17
C ARG A 160 -26.07 -6.01 17.56
N LEU A 161 -25.18 -6.41 18.45
CA LEU A 161 -25.51 -6.89 19.79
C LEU A 161 -25.43 -5.79 20.86
N TYR A 162 -24.74 -4.68 20.57
CA TYR A 162 -24.52 -3.54 21.47
C TYR A 162 -24.75 -2.23 20.72
#